data_AF-D4XEG4-F1
#
_entry.id   AF-D4XEG4-F1
#
_cell.length_a   1.000
_cell.length_b   1.000
_cell.length_c   1.000
_cell.angle_alpha   90.00
_cell.angle_beta   90.00
_cell.angle_gamma   90.00
#
_symmetry.space_group_name_H-M   'P 1'
#
loop_
_entity.id
_entity.type
_entity.pdbx_description
1 polymer ?
#
loop_
_entity_poly.entity_id
_entity_poly.type
_entity_poly.pdbx_seq_one_letter_code
_entity_poly.pdbx_strand_id
1 'polypeptide(L)'
;MYGWRIVSNESFWKHVHVDDVPMMQTIYDDSLRTGKPHEFDIRLIQPDGTLRWISSRATPVRDFDARMVKVVGISMDNTARKLAEESLRDQQARFEAVIELASHGMALLDANLRCESANAALADMLGCSKTDLLGDGLLTMFADGGARLRKMRSGRASAAFTARLRSQDAGPVSVQVRAVLTRGQQGEASYYALEIQAAPAG
;
A
#
# COMPACT_ATOMS: atom_id res chain seq x y z
N MET A 1 8.27 29.55 -7.12
CA MET A 1 7.40 28.40 -6.85
C MET A 1 7.54 27.34 -7.94
N TYR A 2 7.37 27.69 -9.21
CA TYR A 2 7.41 26.68 -10.30
C TYR A 2 8.72 26.60 -11.08
N GLY A 3 9.64 27.57 -10.96
CA GLY A 3 10.92 27.58 -11.68
C GLY A 3 10.86 28.23 -13.07
N TRP A 4 9.67 28.61 -13.54
CA TRP A 4 9.46 29.38 -14.78
C TRP A 4 8.59 30.62 -14.53
N ARG A 5 8.71 31.59 -15.45
CA ARG A 5 7.92 32.82 -15.43
C ARG A 5 6.52 32.55 -16.01
N ILE A 6 5.50 32.72 -15.19
CA ILE A 6 4.10 32.71 -15.62
C ILE A 6 3.72 34.15 -15.97
N VAL A 7 3.34 34.39 -17.23
CA VAL A 7 2.95 35.71 -17.74
C VAL A 7 1.48 35.81 -18.12
N SER A 8 0.82 34.66 -18.29
CA SER A 8 -0.60 34.51 -18.58
C SER A 8 -1.09 33.11 -18.17
N ASN A 9 -2.40 32.90 -18.10
CA ASN A 9 -2.95 31.57 -17.84
C ASN A 9 -2.55 30.58 -18.95
N GLU A 10 -2.55 31.01 -20.21
CA GLU A 10 -2.09 30.19 -21.34
C GLU A 10 -0.63 29.74 -21.18
N SER A 11 0.24 30.61 -20.64
CA SER A 11 1.62 30.23 -20.33
C SER A 11 1.70 29.18 -19.22
N PHE A 12 0.74 29.17 -18.30
CA PHE A 12 0.66 28.20 -17.22
C PHE A 12 0.09 26.86 -17.70
N TRP A 13 -0.98 26.86 -18.51
CA TRP A 13 -1.62 25.64 -19.04
C TRP A 13 -0.66 24.74 -19.81
N LYS A 14 0.36 25.31 -20.48
CA LYS A 14 1.41 24.54 -21.16
C LYS A 14 2.23 23.63 -20.24
N HIS A 15 2.25 23.93 -18.94
CA HIS A 15 2.97 23.16 -17.94
C HIS A 15 2.04 22.27 -17.13
N VAL A 16 0.73 22.28 -17.38
CA VAL A 16 -0.23 21.40 -16.71
C VAL A 16 -0.38 20.13 -17.55
N HIS A 17 -0.45 18.97 -16.90
CA HIS A 17 -0.71 17.72 -17.58
C HIS A 17 -2.02 17.80 -18.38
N VAL A 18 -2.02 17.24 -19.59
CA VAL A 18 -3.11 17.42 -20.57
C VAL A 18 -4.49 17.08 -20.00
N ASP A 19 -4.60 16.01 -19.21
CA ASP A 19 -5.87 15.60 -18.59
C ASP A 19 -6.38 16.58 -17.52
N ASP A 20 -5.49 17.37 -16.91
CA ASP A 20 -5.83 18.27 -15.81
C ASP A 20 -6.23 19.67 -16.33
N VAL A 21 -5.92 19.99 -17.59
CA VAL A 21 -6.22 21.29 -18.23
C VAL A 21 -7.73 21.61 -18.25
N PRO A 22 -8.65 20.70 -18.65
CA PRO A 22 -10.07 21.01 -18.70
C PRO A 22 -10.67 21.35 -17.32
N MET A 23 -10.23 20.63 -16.29
CA MET A 23 -10.62 20.91 -14.90
C MET A 23 -10.14 22.30 -14.48
N MET A 24 -8.89 22.63 -14.79
CA MET A 24 -8.31 23.91 -14.41
C MET A 24 -8.96 25.11 -15.11
N GLN A 25 -9.35 24.96 -16.38
CA GLN A 25 -10.13 25.98 -17.08
C GLN A 25 -11.48 26.21 -16.39
N THR A 26 -12.18 25.12 -16.06
CA THR A 26 -13.46 25.18 -15.35
C THR A 26 -13.34 25.90 -14.00
N ILE A 27 -12.31 25.57 -13.23
CA ILE A 27 -12.03 26.21 -11.93
C ILE A 27 -11.73 27.69 -12.10
N TYR A 28 -10.94 28.04 -13.11
CA TYR A 28 -10.58 29.43 -13.38
C TYR A 28 -11.81 30.27 -13.76
N ASP A 29 -12.65 29.77 -14.66
CA ASP A 29 -13.87 30.44 -15.10
C ASP A 29 -14.88 30.60 -13.95
N ASP A 30 -15.01 29.59 -13.09
CA ASP A 30 -15.88 29.70 -11.92
C ASP A 30 -15.33 30.72 -10.91
N SER A 31 -14.01 30.78 -10.72
CA SER A 31 -13.37 31.76 -9.85
C SER A 31 -13.57 33.19 -10.36
N LEU A 32 -13.46 33.41 -11.68
CA LEU A 32 -13.77 34.68 -12.33
C LEU A 32 -15.21 35.12 -12.07
N ARG A 33 -16.16 34.20 -12.22
CA ARG A 33 -17.59 34.48 -12.10
C ARG A 33 -18.02 34.70 -10.65
N THR A 34 -17.58 33.83 -9.74
CA THR A 34 -18.11 33.78 -8.37
C THR A 34 -17.24 34.54 -7.38
N GLY A 35 -15.96 34.75 -7.68
CA GLY A 35 -15.00 35.29 -6.72
C GLY A 35 -14.70 34.35 -5.56
N LYS A 36 -15.06 33.07 -5.65
CA LYS A 36 -14.82 32.10 -4.57
C LYS A 36 -13.43 31.49 -4.67
N PRO A 37 -12.83 31.11 -3.52
CA PRO A 37 -11.63 30.30 -3.50
C PRO A 37 -11.89 28.89 -4.05
N HIS A 38 -10.86 28.31 -4.67
CA HIS A 38 -10.88 26.92 -5.14
C HIS A 38 -9.68 26.15 -4.63
N GLU A 39 -9.89 24.87 -4.35
CA GLU A 39 -8.84 23.89 -4.09
C GLU A 39 -8.78 22.89 -5.23
N PHE A 40 -7.57 22.53 -5.63
CA PHE A 40 -7.34 21.58 -6.70
C PHE A 40 -5.97 20.92 -6.57
N ASP A 41 -5.91 19.69 -7.06
CA ASP A 41 -4.67 18.98 -7.30
C ASP A 41 -4.39 18.95 -8.79
N ILE A 42 -3.17 19.29 -9.19
CA ILE A 42 -2.74 19.25 -10.59
C ILE A 42 -1.38 18.61 -10.72
N ARG A 43 -1.16 18.01 -11.87
CA ARG A 43 0.17 17.59 -12.31
C ARG A 43 0.80 18.68 -13.15
N LEU A 44 1.98 19.11 -12.75
CA LEU A 44 2.83 19.99 -13.54
C LEU A 44 3.94 19.21 -14.24
N ILE A 45 4.14 19.48 -15.52
CA ILE A 45 5.25 18.99 -16.32
C ILE A 45 6.35 20.06 -16.27
N GLN A 46 7.50 19.69 -15.70
CA GLN A 46 8.69 20.54 -15.63
C GLN A 46 9.40 20.62 -17.00
N PRO A 47 10.27 21.62 -17.24
CA PRO A 47 11.04 21.73 -18.49
C PRO A 47 11.91 20.52 -18.81
N ASP A 48 12.35 19.77 -17.79
CA ASP A 48 13.10 18.52 -17.94
C ASP A 48 12.20 17.29 -18.21
N GLY A 49 10.89 17.50 -18.32
CA GLY A 49 9.87 16.47 -18.52
C GLY A 49 9.39 15.78 -17.24
N THR A 50 9.93 16.11 -16.07
CA THR A 50 9.51 15.50 -14.81
C THR A 50 8.12 15.94 -14.40
N LEU A 51 7.35 15.02 -13.81
CA LEU A 51 6.01 15.28 -13.32
C LEU A 51 6.05 15.71 -11.85
N ARG A 52 5.34 16.78 -11.50
CA ARG A 52 5.13 17.22 -10.13
C ARG A 52 3.68 17.28 -9.75
N TRP A 53 3.32 16.70 -8.61
CA TRP A 53 1.99 16.77 -8.04
C TRP A 53 1.88 17.98 -7.13
N ILE A 54 1.05 18.95 -7.51
CA ILE A 54 0.83 20.19 -6.79
C ILE A 54 -0.58 20.23 -6.25
N SER A 55 -0.71 20.34 -4.94
CA SER A 55 -1.98 20.68 -4.29
C SER A 55 -2.03 22.18 -4.05
N SER A 56 -3.09 22.84 -4.50
CA SER A 56 -3.17 24.30 -4.46
C SER A 56 -4.53 24.78 -4.00
N ARG A 57 -4.53 25.85 -3.20
CA ARG A 57 -5.70 26.66 -2.90
C ARG A 57 -5.50 28.04 -3.50
N ALA A 58 -6.40 28.48 -4.37
CA ALA A 58 -6.34 29.77 -5.05
C ALA A 58 -7.55 30.63 -4.70
N THR A 59 -7.30 31.89 -4.33
CA THR A 59 -8.32 32.88 -3.96
C THR A 59 -8.22 34.10 -4.90
N PRO A 60 -9.30 34.44 -5.62
CA PRO A 60 -9.34 35.65 -6.42
C PRO A 60 -9.41 36.89 -5.50
N VAL A 61 -8.64 37.92 -5.83
CA VAL A 61 -8.64 39.21 -5.16
C VAL A 61 -9.30 40.23 -6.09
N ARG A 62 -10.30 40.93 -5.55
CA ARG A 62 -11.05 41.96 -6.27
C ARG A 62 -10.69 43.36 -5.76
N ASP A 63 -10.79 44.35 -6.63
CA ASP A 63 -10.72 45.76 -6.26
C ASP A 63 -12.06 46.27 -5.70
N PHE A 64 -12.13 47.57 -5.40
CA PHE A 64 -13.32 48.24 -4.89
C PHE A 64 -14.50 48.24 -5.88
N ASP A 65 -14.22 48.11 -7.18
CA ASP A 65 -15.23 48.01 -8.25
C ASP A 65 -15.65 46.55 -8.51
N ALA A 66 -15.30 45.63 -7.61
CA ALA A 66 -15.53 44.20 -7.69
C ALA A 66 -14.87 43.52 -8.92
N ARG A 67 -13.89 44.15 -9.56
CA ARG A 67 -13.14 43.56 -10.67
C ARG A 67 -12.01 42.71 -10.13
N MET A 68 -11.84 41.51 -10.68
CA MET A 68 -10.74 40.64 -10.27
C MET A 68 -9.41 41.19 -10.78
N VAL A 69 -8.50 41.53 -9.86
CA VAL A 69 -7.20 42.14 -10.18
C VAL A 69 -6.04 41.16 -10.08
N LYS A 70 -6.16 40.10 -9.27
CA LYS A 70 -5.17 39.02 -9.17
C LYS A 70 -5.76 37.76 -8.55
N VAL A 71 -5.06 36.64 -8.67
CA VAL A 71 -5.32 35.41 -7.92
C VAL A 71 -4.14 35.17 -6.99
N VAL A 72 -4.41 34.94 -5.71
CA VAL A 72 -3.40 34.58 -4.71
C VAL A 72 -3.61 33.14 -4.33
N GLY A 73 -2.59 32.31 -4.46
CA GLY A 73 -2.68 30.91 -4.10
C GLY A 73 -1.53 30.44 -3.23
N ILE A 74 -1.80 29.40 -2.45
CA ILE A 74 -0.80 28.62 -1.73
C ILE A 74 -0.75 27.27 -2.43
N SER A 75 0.46 26.83 -2.79
CA SER A 75 0.66 25.56 -3.48
C SER A 75 1.74 24.75 -2.77
N MET A 76 1.45 23.46 -2.60
CA MET A 76 2.29 22.48 -1.92
C MET A 76 2.69 21.41 -2.92
N ASP A 77 4.00 21.18 -3.03
CA ASP A 77 4.56 20.10 -3.84
C ASP A 77 4.46 18.79 -3.05
N ASN A 78 3.56 17.91 -3.49
CA ASN A 78 3.30 16.60 -2.90
C ASN A 78 3.93 15.45 -3.71
N THR A 79 4.82 15.77 -4.66
CA THR A 79 5.42 14.79 -5.58
C THR A 79 6.14 13.68 -4.84
N ALA A 80 7.01 14.02 -3.90
CA ALA A 80 7.79 13.03 -3.15
C ALA A 80 6.90 12.04 -2.38
N ARG A 81 5.82 12.54 -1.76
CA ARG A 81 4.86 11.71 -1.05
C ARG A 81 4.11 10.77 -2.00
N LYS A 82 3.58 11.30 -3.11
CA LYS A 82 2.85 10.51 -4.11
C LYS A 82 3.71 9.40 -4.71
N LEU A 83 4.95 9.72 -5.11
CA LEU A 83 5.89 8.73 -5.65
C LEU A 83 6.27 7.66 -4.62
N ALA A 84 6.45 8.03 -3.34
CA ALA A 84 6.72 7.07 -2.29
C ALA A 84 5.52 6.12 -2.05
N GLU A 85 4.29 6.65 -2.02
CA GLU A 85 3.07 5.85 -1.89
C GLU A 85 2.87 4.90 -3.08
N GLU A 86 3.10 5.37 -4.31
CA GLU A 86 3.02 4.53 -5.52
C GLU A 86 4.10 3.45 -5.56
N SER A 87 5.35 3.81 -5.22
CA SER A 87 6.45 2.85 -5.14
C SER A 87 6.17 1.76 -4.10
N LEU A 88 5.63 2.12 -2.94
CA LEU A 88 5.26 1.15 -1.91
C LEU A 88 4.14 0.22 -2.40
N ARG A 89 3.12 0.77 -3.07
CA ARG A 89 2.02 -0.03 -3.65
C ARG A 89 2.51 -1.00 -4.73
N ASP A 90 3.38 -0.56 -5.63
CA ASP A 90 3.95 -1.41 -6.68
C ASP A 90 4.83 -2.53 -6.07
N GLN A 91 5.66 -2.20 -5.07
CA GLN A 91 6.44 -3.20 -4.35
C GLN A 91 5.56 -4.22 -3.64
N GLN A 92 4.50 -3.78 -2.97
CA GLN A 92 3.54 -4.66 -2.30
C GLN A 92 2.84 -5.59 -3.30
N ALA A 93 2.35 -5.06 -4.41
CA ALA A 93 1.67 -5.84 -5.44
C ALA A 93 2.59 -6.91 -6.07
N ARG A 94 3.87 -6.56 -6.32
CA ARG A 94 4.87 -7.51 -6.82
C ARG A 94 5.17 -8.62 -5.81
N PHE A 95 5.29 -8.26 -4.53
CA PHE A 95 5.52 -9.23 -3.47
C PHE A 95 4.35 -10.21 -3.32
N GLU A 96 3.12 -9.70 -3.32
CA GLU A 96 1.90 -10.52 -3.28
C GLU A 96 1.82 -11.48 -4.48
N ALA A 97 2.13 -11.00 -5.69
CA ALA A 97 2.14 -11.84 -6.88
C ALA A 97 3.16 -12.99 -6.79
N VAL A 98 4.35 -12.74 -6.24
CA VAL A 98 5.38 -13.78 -6.05
C VAL A 98 4.92 -14.82 -5.03
N ILE A 99 4.32 -14.39 -3.91
CA ILE A 99 3.78 -15.31 -2.89
C ILE A 99 2.65 -16.16 -3.46
N GLU A 100 1.74 -15.55 -4.23
CA GLU A 100 0.57 -16.22 -4.79
C GLU A 100 0.98 -17.32 -5.78
N LEU A 101 2.06 -17.12 -6.54
CA LEU A 101 2.58 -18.09 -7.51
C LEU A 101 3.48 -19.19 -6.89
N ALA A 102 3.82 -19.10 -5.60
CA ALA A 102 4.66 -20.09 -4.95
C ALA A 102 3.93 -21.44 -4.83
N SER A 103 4.63 -22.54 -5.13
CA SER A 103 4.08 -23.90 -5.04
C SER A 103 3.92 -24.41 -3.61
N HIS A 104 4.65 -23.84 -2.65
CA HIS A 104 4.50 -24.15 -1.23
C HIS A 104 3.45 -23.24 -0.62
N GLY A 105 2.79 -23.72 0.44
CA GLY A 105 1.91 -22.88 1.24
C GLY A 105 2.71 -21.77 1.90
N MET A 106 2.29 -20.54 1.72
CA MET A 106 2.91 -19.36 2.32
C MET A 106 1.89 -18.64 3.18
N ALA A 107 2.31 -18.16 4.34
CA ALA A 107 1.48 -17.31 5.19
C ALA A 107 2.31 -16.23 5.90
N LEU A 108 1.71 -15.06 6.08
CA LEU A 108 2.25 -13.98 6.88
C LEU A 108 1.36 -13.80 8.12
N LEU A 109 1.97 -13.81 9.30
CA LEU A 109 1.28 -13.57 10.56
C LEU A 109 1.80 -12.29 11.22
N ASP A 110 0.90 -11.54 11.85
CA ASP A 110 1.27 -10.41 12.69
C ASP A 110 2.04 -10.85 13.95
N ALA A 111 2.44 -9.87 14.77
CA ALA A 111 3.11 -10.13 16.03
C ALA A 111 2.32 -11.09 16.95
N ASN A 112 0.99 -11.03 16.92
CA ASN A 112 0.05 -11.81 17.72
C ASN A 112 -0.34 -13.16 17.09
N LEU A 113 0.31 -13.56 16.00
CA LEU A 113 0.04 -14.79 15.25
C LEU A 113 -1.30 -14.80 14.52
N ARG A 114 -1.87 -13.61 14.24
CA ARG A 114 -3.01 -13.47 13.35
C ARG A 114 -2.54 -13.46 11.92
N CYS A 115 -3.15 -14.30 11.10
CA CYS A 115 -2.86 -14.40 9.68
C CYS A 115 -3.33 -13.15 8.94
N GLU A 116 -2.38 -12.41 8.38
CA GLU A 116 -2.63 -11.23 7.54
C GLU A 116 -2.80 -11.64 6.08
N SER A 117 -2.06 -12.66 5.64
CA SER A 117 -2.17 -13.20 4.28
C SER A 117 -1.75 -14.66 4.21
N ALA A 118 -2.32 -15.36 3.23
CA ALA A 118 -1.98 -16.72 2.84
C ALA A 118 -2.10 -16.85 1.32
N ASN A 119 -1.30 -17.71 0.69
CA ASN A 119 -1.41 -17.95 -0.75
C ASN A 119 -2.42 -19.07 -1.09
N ALA A 120 -2.75 -19.20 -2.38
CA ALA A 120 -3.63 -20.25 -2.88
C ALA A 120 -3.14 -21.66 -2.53
N ALA A 121 -1.84 -21.93 -2.66
CA ALA A 121 -1.28 -23.25 -2.36
C ALA A 121 -1.54 -23.70 -0.92
N LEU A 122 -1.51 -22.79 0.06
CA LEU A 122 -1.85 -23.12 1.46
C LEU A 122 -3.34 -23.41 1.63
N ALA A 123 -4.20 -22.60 1.02
CA ALA A 123 -5.65 -22.78 1.05
C ALA A 123 -6.06 -24.12 0.43
N ASP A 124 -5.51 -24.44 -0.75
CA ASP A 124 -5.73 -25.70 -1.45
C ASP A 124 -5.25 -26.91 -0.64
N MET A 125 -4.06 -26.81 -0.02
CA MET A 125 -3.52 -27.86 0.85
C MET A 125 -4.43 -28.17 2.05
N LEU A 126 -5.13 -27.16 2.57
CA LEU A 126 -5.97 -27.28 3.75
C LEU A 126 -7.45 -27.52 3.40
N GLY A 127 -7.82 -27.42 2.13
CA GLY A 127 -9.19 -27.58 1.65
C GLY A 127 -10.11 -26.49 2.18
N CYS A 128 -9.66 -25.23 2.19
CA CYS A 128 -10.47 -24.11 2.66
C CYS A 128 -10.23 -22.86 1.81
N SER A 129 -11.00 -21.80 2.04
CA SER A 129 -10.75 -20.52 1.38
C SER A 129 -9.60 -19.76 2.05
N LYS A 130 -8.94 -18.84 1.32
CA LYS A 130 -7.95 -17.93 1.91
C LYS A 130 -8.54 -17.09 3.05
N THR A 131 -9.81 -16.68 2.92
CA THR A 131 -10.51 -15.90 3.94
C THR A 131 -10.70 -16.67 5.24
N ASP A 132 -10.84 -18.00 5.20
CA ASP A 132 -10.94 -18.83 6.41
C ASP A 132 -9.61 -18.90 7.19
N LEU A 133 -8.49 -18.64 6.51
CA LEU A 133 -7.16 -18.65 7.11
C LEU A 133 -6.83 -17.35 7.84
N LEU A 134 -7.50 -16.24 7.51
CA LEU A 134 -7.19 -14.90 8.04
C LEU A 134 -7.53 -14.78 9.53
N GLY A 135 -6.90 -13.80 10.19
CA GLY A 135 -7.06 -13.58 11.63
C GLY A 135 -6.57 -14.81 12.41
N ASP A 136 -7.39 -15.32 13.32
CA ASP A 136 -7.03 -16.50 14.12
C ASP A 136 -7.19 -17.83 13.35
N GLY A 137 -7.71 -17.80 12.12
CA GLY A 137 -8.09 -18.97 11.32
C GLY A 137 -6.97 -20.00 11.14
N LEU A 138 -5.86 -19.61 10.52
CA LEU A 138 -4.70 -20.49 10.30
C LEU A 138 -4.13 -21.00 11.63
N LEU A 139 -4.04 -20.15 12.65
CA LEU A 139 -3.49 -20.53 13.96
C LEU A 139 -4.33 -21.64 14.61
N THR A 140 -5.66 -21.59 14.43
CA THR A 140 -6.54 -22.64 14.94
C THR A 140 -6.31 -23.99 14.25
N MET A 141 -5.79 -24.02 13.02
CA MET A 141 -5.54 -25.28 12.32
C MET A 141 -4.32 -26.02 12.86
N PHE A 142 -3.38 -25.32 13.52
CA PHE A 142 -2.24 -25.95 14.19
C PHE A 142 -2.71 -26.76 15.40
N ALA A 143 -2.33 -28.05 15.46
CA ALA A 143 -2.65 -28.90 16.61
C ALA A 143 -2.07 -28.40 17.95
N ASP A 144 -0.97 -27.65 17.93
CA ASP A 144 -0.34 -27.05 19.12
C ASP A 144 -0.80 -25.60 19.39
N GLY A 145 -1.76 -25.09 18.62
CA GLY A 145 -2.23 -23.70 18.67
C GLY A 145 -1.11 -22.67 18.46
N GLY A 146 -0.04 -23.03 17.75
CA GLY A 146 1.12 -22.16 17.50
C GLY A 146 2.06 -21.99 18.69
N ALA A 147 2.07 -22.92 19.65
CA ALA A 147 3.01 -22.89 20.78
C ALA A 147 4.48 -22.80 20.32
N ARG A 148 4.84 -23.48 19.22
CA ARG A 148 6.18 -23.38 18.63
C ARG A 148 6.52 -22.00 18.08
N LEU A 149 5.57 -21.34 17.42
CA LEU A 149 5.74 -19.97 16.92
C LEU A 149 5.91 -18.99 18.08
N ARG A 150 5.10 -19.13 19.15
CA ARG A 150 5.24 -18.31 20.37
C ARG A 150 6.62 -18.45 21.02
N LYS A 151 7.19 -19.65 21.03
CA LYS A 151 8.53 -19.91 21.59
C LYS A 151 9.64 -19.17 20.83
N MET A 152 9.45 -18.82 19.56
CA MET A 152 10.43 -18.04 18.79
C MET A 152 10.58 -16.60 19.32
N ARG A 153 9.57 -16.04 20.01
CA ARG A 153 9.63 -14.69 20.58
C ARG A 153 10.82 -14.49 21.52
N SER A 154 11.16 -15.49 22.34
CA SER A 154 12.31 -15.49 23.24
C SER A 154 13.51 -16.28 22.71
N GLY A 155 13.40 -16.82 21.49
CA GLY A 155 14.39 -17.71 20.89
C GLY A 155 14.98 -17.16 19.58
N ARG A 156 15.45 -18.09 18.75
CA ARG A 156 15.99 -17.81 17.42
C ARG A 156 14.92 -17.24 16.50
N ALA A 157 15.32 -16.31 15.65
CA ALA A 157 14.47 -15.69 14.64
C ALA A 157 14.12 -16.62 13.46
N SER A 158 14.65 -17.84 13.41
CA SER A 158 14.30 -18.84 12.40
C SER A 158 14.18 -20.22 13.04
N ALA A 159 13.19 -20.99 12.60
CA ALA A 159 12.96 -22.36 13.02
C ALA A 159 12.36 -23.20 11.87
N ALA A 160 12.73 -24.48 11.83
CA ALA A 160 12.12 -25.47 10.95
C ALA A 160 11.59 -26.63 11.80
N PHE A 161 10.35 -27.05 11.59
CA PHE A 161 9.74 -28.10 12.40
C PHE A 161 8.54 -28.77 11.72
N THR A 162 8.31 -30.04 12.04
CA THR A 162 7.11 -30.76 11.58
C THR A 162 5.89 -30.38 12.42
N ALA A 163 4.78 -30.00 11.80
CA ALA A 163 3.50 -29.75 12.46
C ALA A 163 2.39 -30.63 11.87
N ARG A 164 1.29 -30.77 12.61
CA ARG A 164 0.03 -31.32 12.08
C ARG A 164 -0.99 -30.21 12.01
N LEU A 165 -1.52 -29.98 10.81
CA LEU A 165 -2.60 -29.03 10.57
C LEU A 165 -3.90 -29.79 10.35
N ARG A 166 -5.01 -29.22 10.82
CA ARG A 166 -6.34 -29.72 10.48
C ARG A 166 -6.72 -29.20 9.11
N SER A 167 -7.10 -30.11 8.21
CA SER A 167 -7.79 -29.77 6.96
C SER A 167 -9.31 -29.73 7.22
N GLN A 168 -10.04 -28.89 6.48
CA GLN A 168 -11.51 -28.89 6.54
C GLN A 168 -12.11 -30.05 5.73
N ASP A 169 -11.48 -30.40 4.60
CA ASP A 169 -11.96 -31.44 3.68
C ASP A 169 -11.41 -32.84 3.99
N ALA A 170 -10.25 -32.92 4.66
CA ALA A 170 -9.54 -34.18 4.89
C ALA A 170 -9.09 -34.36 6.35
N GLY A 171 -8.52 -35.53 6.65
CA GLY A 171 -7.86 -35.79 7.92
C GLY A 171 -6.65 -34.85 8.17
N PRO A 172 -6.07 -34.87 9.38
CA PRO A 172 -4.94 -34.02 9.71
C PRO A 172 -3.77 -34.21 8.73
N VAL A 173 -3.25 -33.10 8.18
CA VAL A 173 -2.14 -33.09 7.25
C VAL A 173 -0.84 -32.85 8.03
N SER A 174 0.13 -33.74 7.85
CA SER A 174 1.49 -33.53 8.37
C SER A 174 2.27 -32.63 7.43
N VAL A 175 2.84 -31.55 7.95
CA VAL A 175 3.56 -30.54 7.17
C VAL A 175 4.92 -30.24 7.79
N GLN A 176 5.88 -29.83 6.95
CA GLN A 176 7.09 -29.14 7.38
C GLN A 176 6.85 -27.64 7.34
N VAL A 177 7.07 -26.98 8.47
CA VAL A 177 6.96 -25.53 8.61
C VAL A 177 8.36 -24.95 8.75
N ARG A 178 8.71 -24.01 7.89
CA ARG A 178 9.83 -23.09 8.09
C ARG A 178 9.27 -21.73 8.46
N ALA A 179 9.69 -21.21 9.58
CA ALA A 179 9.23 -19.94 10.12
C ALA A 179 10.42 -18.99 10.26
N VAL A 180 10.21 -17.75 9.85
CA VAL A 180 11.10 -16.61 10.14
C VAL A 180 10.32 -15.57 10.93
N LEU A 181 10.89 -15.12 12.05
CA LEU A 181 10.38 -14.05 12.89
C LEU A 181 11.21 -12.79 12.63
N THR A 182 10.57 -11.74 12.12
CA THR A 182 11.17 -10.42 12.02
C THR A 182 10.87 -9.63 13.29
N ARG A 183 11.88 -8.93 13.81
CA ARG A 183 11.75 -8.09 14.99
C ARG A 183 11.75 -6.61 14.61
N GLY A 184 11.02 -5.81 15.38
CA GLY A 184 11.04 -4.36 15.28
C GLY A 184 12.34 -3.77 15.84
N GLN A 185 12.42 -2.44 15.82
CA GLN A 185 13.62 -1.72 16.28
C GLN A 185 13.91 -1.89 17.78
N GLN A 186 12.90 -2.23 18.59
CA GLN A 186 13.05 -2.45 20.04
C GLN A 186 13.20 -3.93 20.39
N GLY A 187 13.37 -4.82 19.40
CA GLY A 187 13.55 -6.27 19.57
C GLY A 187 12.24 -7.06 19.79
N GLU A 188 11.10 -6.39 19.79
CA GLU A 188 9.76 -6.96 19.82
C GLU A 188 9.44 -7.73 18.54
N ALA A 189 8.57 -8.74 18.63
CA ALA A 189 8.09 -9.44 17.45
C ALA A 189 7.30 -8.47 16.55
N SER A 190 7.66 -8.39 15.27
CA SER A 190 6.92 -7.62 14.27
C SER A 190 5.98 -8.52 13.47
N TYR A 191 6.50 -9.56 12.82
CA TYR A 191 5.70 -10.51 12.04
C TYR A 191 6.42 -11.86 11.89
N TYR A 192 5.67 -12.88 11.47
CA TYR A 192 6.17 -14.21 11.13
C TYR A 192 5.88 -14.51 9.66
N ALA A 193 6.89 -14.92 8.90
CA ALA A 193 6.73 -15.49 7.57
C ALA A 193 6.85 -17.02 7.67
N LEU A 194 5.85 -17.72 7.14
CA LEU A 194 5.77 -19.18 7.16
C LEU A 194 5.83 -19.72 5.74
N GLU A 195 6.72 -20.68 5.51
CA GLU A 195 6.68 -21.61 4.39
C GLU A 195 6.21 -22.97 4.92
N ILE A 196 5.18 -23.54 4.30
CA ILE A 196 4.49 -24.76 4.70
C ILE A 196 4.43 -25.68 3.49
N GLN A 197 5.00 -26.87 3.64
CA GLN A 197 4.97 -27.91 2.62
C GLN A 197 4.51 -29.23 3.24
N ALA A 198 3.85 -30.08 2.46
CA ALA A 198 3.50 -31.43 2.91
C ALA A 198 4.78 -32.17 3.37
N ALA A 199 4.69 -32.87 4.50
CA ALA A 199 5.79 -33.73 4.93
C ALA A 199 5.87 -34.94 3.98
N PRO A 200 7.08 -35.38 3.57
CA PRO A 200 7.22 -36.59 2.78
C PRO A 200 6.61 -37.78 3.53
N ALA A 201 5.89 -38.64 2.80
CA ALA A 201 5.46 -39.93 3.34
C ALA A 201 6.71 -40.75 3.67
N GLY A 202 6.94 -40.97 4.97
CA GLY A 202 8.04 -41.79 5.48
C GLY A 202 7.81 -43.27 5.26
#